data_AF-A0A495ZN00-F1
#
_entry.id   AF-A0A495ZN00-F1
#
_cell.length_a   1.000
_cell.length_b   1.000
_cell.length_c   1.000
_cell.angle_alpha   90.00
_cell.angle_beta   90.00
_cell.angle_gamma   90.00
#
_symmetry.space_group_name_H-M   'P 1'
#
loop_
_entity.id
_entity.type
_entity.pdbx_description
1 polymer ?
#
loop_
_entity_poly.entity_id
_entity_poly.type
_entity_poly.pdbx_seq_one_letter_code
_entity_poly.pdbx_strand_id
1 'polypeptide(L)'
;MSIVDVPAELRVEHLLNSVKQLSPGELDQFTQKLAEWQQQQGSIVDENVDPDASDDEVLAFIKKNTRLPEKENRRYWELRLKREDTDLCDDETVEYENFLTKLAEMSVKRLEALTILVHRWKKPASEILSEYGLHISQHDEPDYYESISQLIHSETKRQEYSKG
;
A
#
# COMPACT_ATOMS: atom_id res chain seq x y z
N MET A 1 8.92 -19.21 19.68
CA MET A 1 8.61 -19.57 18.28
C MET A 1 7.22 -19.02 18.00
N SER A 2 7.14 -17.87 17.35
CA SER A 2 5.85 -17.30 16.94
C SER A 2 5.47 -17.94 15.61
N ILE A 3 4.40 -18.73 15.64
CA ILE A 3 3.77 -19.29 14.45
C ILE A 3 2.99 -18.12 13.85
N VAL A 4 3.52 -17.54 12.78
CA VAL A 4 2.79 -16.54 12.00
C VAL A 4 1.79 -17.31 11.15
N ASP A 5 0.52 -17.19 11.49
CA ASP A 5 -0.58 -17.68 10.67
C ASP A 5 -0.58 -16.84 9.39
N VAL A 6 -0.13 -17.44 8.28
CA VAL A 6 -0.13 -16.78 6.98
C VAL A 6 -1.41 -17.21 6.27
N PRO A 7 -2.42 -16.33 6.13
CA PRO A 7 -3.67 -16.67 5.45
C PRO A 7 -3.41 -17.02 3.98
N ALA A 8 -4.27 -17.85 3.40
CA ALA A 8 -4.19 -18.32 2.01
C ALA A 8 -4.16 -17.19 0.96
N GLU A 9 -4.52 -15.96 1.34
CA GLU A 9 -4.23 -14.74 0.59
C GLU A 9 -3.27 -13.85 1.39
N LEU A 10 -2.02 -13.79 0.93
CA LEU A 10 -1.02 -12.81 1.38
C LEU A 10 -1.40 -11.44 0.81
N ARG A 11 -2.23 -10.69 1.53
CA ARG A 11 -2.55 -9.31 1.20
C ARG A 11 -1.49 -8.37 1.77
N VAL A 12 -1.19 -7.27 1.08
CA VAL A 12 -0.18 -6.27 1.49
C VAL A 12 -0.39 -5.78 2.93
N GLU A 13 -1.65 -5.69 3.34
CA GLU A 13 -2.10 -5.38 4.70
C GLU A 13 -1.70 -6.43 5.76
N HIS A 14 -1.68 -7.72 5.43
CA HIS A 14 -1.19 -8.76 6.33
C HIS A 14 0.33 -8.65 6.50
N LEU A 15 1.04 -8.29 5.43
CA LEU A 15 2.47 -8.02 5.48
C LEU A 15 2.76 -6.81 6.36
N LEU A 16 2.04 -5.71 6.15
CA LEU A 16 2.20 -4.46 6.91
C LEU A 16 1.81 -4.62 8.39
N ASN A 17 0.75 -5.36 8.70
CA ASN A 17 0.39 -5.65 10.09
C ASN A 17 1.42 -6.55 10.77
N SER A 18 2.04 -7.49 10.04
CA SER A 18 3.13 -8.31 10.57
C SER A 18 4.36 -7.45 10.85
N VAL A 19 4.71 -6.51 9.96
CA VAL A 19 5.83 -5.58 10.14
C VAL A 19 5.61 -4.63 11.33
N LYS A 20 4.37 -4.19 11.58
CA LYS A 20 4.02 -3.36 12.75
C LYS A 20 4.31 -4.02 14.11
N GLN A 21 4.41 -5.35 14.15
CA GLN A 21 4.64 -6.11 15.38
C GLN A 21 6.12 -6.44 15.62
N LEU A 22 6.99 -6.14 14.65
CA LEU A 22 8.41 -6.47 14.74
C LEU A 22 9.14 -5.56 15.74
N SER A 23 10.02 -6.15 16.53
CA SER A 23 10.99 -5.39 17.32
C SER A 23 12.03 -4.72 16.40
N PRO A 24 12.78 -3.71 16.90
CA PRO A 24 13.76 -3.00 16.08
C PRO A 24 14.79 -3.91 15.38
N GLY A 25 15.27 -4.95 16.07
CA GLY A 25 16.22 -5.91 15.48
C GLY A 25 15.60 -6.84 14.45
N GLU A 26 14.30 -7.15 14.56
CA GLU A 26 13.58 -7.95 13.57
C GLU A 26 13.21 -7.14 12.32
N LEU A 27 12.98 -5.83 12.49
CA LEU A 27 12.82 -4.87 11.39
C LEU A 27 14.10 -4.73 10.55
N ASP A 28 15.27 -4.68 11.20
CA ASP A 28 16.56 -4.67 10.48
C ASP A 28 16.74 -5.94 9.64
N GLN A 29 16.46 -7.12 10.22
CA GLN A 29 16.54 -8.39 9.49
C GLN A 29 15.52 -8.48 8.35
N PHE A 30 14.32 -7.94 8.54
CA PHE A 30 13.30 -7.89 7.48
C PHE A 30 13.76 -6.99 6.33
N THR A 31 14.28 -5.80 6.64
CA THR A 31 14.77 -4.83 5.64
C THR A 31 15.92 -5.43 4.84
N GLN A 32 16.84 -6.14 5.51
CA GLN A 32 17.94 -6.82 4.85
C GLN A 32 17.45 -7.88 3.84
N LYS A 33 16.50 -8.74 4.24
CA LYS A 33 15.93 -9.75 3.35
C LYS A 33 15.11 -9.16 2.19
N LEU A 34 14.46 -8.02 2.43
CA LEU A 34 13.70 -7.31 1.41
C LEU A 34 14.62 -6.68 0.35
N ALA A 35 15.74 -6.08 0.78
CA ALA A 35 16.76 -5.57 -0.13
C ALA A 35 17.39 -6.67 -0.97
N GLU A 36 17.67 -7.84 -0.38
CA GLU A 36 18.15 -9.04 -1.10
C GLU A 36 17.14 -9.50 -2.17
N TRP A 37 15.84 -9.45 -1.86
CA TRP A 37 14.78 -9.79 -2.81
C TRP A 37 14.65 -8.77 -3.96
N GLN A 38 14.73 -7.47 -3.68
CA GLN A 38 14.69 -6.42 -4.70
C GLN A 38 15.88 -6.52 -5.68
N GLN A 39 17.08 -6.82 -5.17
CA GLN A 39 18.25 -7.02 -6.02
C GLN A 39 18.08 -8.21 -6.99
N GLN A 40 17.30 -9.23 -6.61
CA GLN A 40 17.00 -10.38 -7.46
C GLN A 40 15.94 -10.10 -8.53
N GLN A 41 15.07 -9.10 -8.34
CA GLN A 41 13.97 -8.80 -9.29
C GLN A 41 14.34 -7.80 -10.41
N GLY A 42 15.52 -7.17 -10.38
CA GLY A 42 16.09 -6.55 -11.58
C GLY A 42 15.36 -5.33 -12.16
N SER A 43 14.87 -4.40 -11.35
CA SER A 43 14.65 -2.97 -11.65
C SER A 43 13.96 -2.35 -10.43
N ILE A 44 14.24 -1.12 -10.01
CA ILE A 44 13.92 0.14 -10.70
C ILE A 44 14.93 1.21 -10.23
N VAL A 45 15.24 2.20 -11.07
CA VAL A 45 16.04 3.38 -10.69
C VAL A 45 15.42 4.01 -9.45
N ASP A 46 16.13 3.88 -8.35
CA ASP A 46 15.54 3.98 -7.02
C ASP A 46 15.60 5.42 -6.52
N GLU A 47 14.43 6.07 -6.45
CA GLU A 47 14.27 7.27 -5.61
C GLU A 47 14.24 6.79 -4.15
N ASN A 48 15.42 6.43 -3.65
CA ASN A 48 15.63 6.07 -2.25
C ASN A 48 15.57 7.30 -1.36
N VAL A 49 15.06 7.11 -0.15
CA VAL A 49 15.17 8.13 0.89
C VAL A 49 16.64 8.26 1.31
N ASP A 50 17.16 9.48 1.30
CA ASP A 50 18.52 9.75 1.77
C ASP A 50 18.59 9.50 3.29
N PRO A 51 19.44 8.57 3.77
CA PRO A 51 19.57 8.26 5.19
C PRO A 51 20.06 9.44 6.03
N ASP A 52 20.64 10.47 5.42
CA ASP A 52 21.11 11.71 6.06
C ASP A 52 20.11 12.87 5.90
N ALA A 53 18.97 12.66 5.22
CA ALA A 53 17.91 13.67 5.10
C ALA A 53 17.40 14.14 6.46
N SER A 54 16.90 15.37 6.55
CA SER A 54 16.24 15.87 7.77
C SER A 54 14.97 15.07 8.10
N ASP A 55 14.55 15.11 9.35
CA ASP A 55 13.34 14.38 9.77
C ASP A 55 12.09 14.84 9.01
N ASP A 56 11.98 16.13 8.67
CA ASP A 56 10.87 16.68 7.87
C ASP A 56 10.85 16.12 6.44
N GLU A 57 12.02 15.92 5.83
CA GLU A 57 12.15 15.33 4.49
C GLU A 57 11.78 13.85 4.52
N VAL A 58 12.20 13.11 5.54
CA VAL A 58 11.83 11.70 5.73
C VAL A 58 10.32 11.57 5.96
N LEU A 59 9.71 12.45 6.76
CA LEU A 59 8.26 12.49 6.96
C LEU A 59 7.50 12.83 5.67
N ALA A 60 8.00 13.78 4.88
CA ALA A 60 7.42 14.13 3.58
C ALA A 60 7.50 12.96 2.59
N PHE A 61 8.61 12.23 2.58
CA PHE A 61 8.79 11.03 1.78
C PHE A 61 7.81 9.92 2.19
N ILE A 62 7.61 9.70 3.50
CA ILE A 62 6.60 8.77 4.01
C ILE A 62 5.19 9.18 3.53
N LYS A 63 4.82 10.46 3.64
CA LYS A 63 3.52 10.97 3.18
C LYS A 63 3.30 10.73 1.69
N LYS A 64 4.30 11.05 0.86
CA LYS A 64 4.29 10.83 -0.60
C LYS A 64 4.05 9.35 -0.94
N ASN A 65 4.60 8.44 -0.14
CA ASN A 65 4.49 6.99 -0.35
C ASN A 65 3.36 6.33 0.46
N THR A 66 2.45 7.10 1.05
CA THR A 66 1.33 6.54 1.83
C THR A 66 0.09 6.24 0.97
N ARG A 67 -0.20 7.08 -0.04
CA ARG A 67 -1.38 6.96 -0.90
C ARG A 67 -1.04 7.28 -2.34
N LEU A 68 -1.71 6.60 -3.27
CA LEU A 68 -1.66 6.96 -4.68
C LEU A 68 -2.11 8.42 -4.88
N PRO A 69 -1.58 9.12 -5.91
CA PRO A 69 -2.15 10.37 -6.38
C PRO A 69 -3.66 10.25 -6.60
N GLU A 70 -4.43 11.30 -6.31
CA GLU A 70 -5.90 11.25 -6.23
C GLU A 70 -6.57 10.58 -7.44
N LYS A 71 -6.12 10.93 -8.65
CA LYS A 71 -6.65 10.36 -9.90
C LYS A 71 -6.43 8.84 -9.99
N GLU A 72 -5.23 8.40 -9.64
CA GLU A 72 -4.87 6.98 -9.64
C GLU A 72 -5.57 6.23 -8.51
N ASN A 73 -5.66 6.84 -7.32
CA ASN A 73 -6.37 6.27 -6.19
C ASN A 73 -7.85 6.04 -6.53
N ARG A 74 -8.50 7.02 -7.18
CA ARG A 74 -9.88 6.88 -7.65
C ARG A 74 -10.05 5.72 -8.62
N ARG A 75 -9.18 5.64 -9.63
CA ARG A 75 -9.22 4.57 -10.63
C ARG A 75 -8.97 3.19 -10.01
N TYR A 76 -8.03 3.09 -9.07
CA TYR A 76 -7.81 1.87 -8.30
C TYR A 76 -9.07 1.43 -7.54
N TRP A 77 -9.76 2.36 -6.87
CA TRP A 77 -11.00 2.06 -6.13
C TRP A 77 -12.15 1.66 -7.05
N GLU A 78 -12.30 2.29 -8.22
CA GLU A 78 -13.26 1.88 -9.26
C GLU A 78 -13.03 0.43 -9.67
N LEU A 79 -11.79 0.06 -10.02
CA LEU A 79 -11.43 -1.30 -10.44
C LEU A 79 -11.61 -2.31 -9.30
N ARG A 80 -11.23 -1.93 -8.08
CA ARG A 80 -11.41 -2.78 -6.89
C ARG A 80 -12.88 -3.10 -6.66
N LEU A 81 -13.74 -2.09 -6.63
CA LEU A 81 -15.18 -2.26 -6.43
C LEU A 81 -15.81 -3.03 -7.58
N LYS A 82 -15.40 -2.74 -8.81
CA LYS A 82 -15.90 -3.45 -9.98
C LYS A 82 -15.55 -4.94 -9.92
N ARG A 83 -14.35 -5.30 -9.46
CA ARG A 83 -13.92 -6.69 -9.24
C ARG A 83 -14.74 -7.42 -8.16
N GLU A 84 -15.24 -6.69 -7.16
CA GLU A 84 -16.09 -7.25 -6.10
C GLU A 84 -17.51 -7.54 -6.61
N ASP A 85 -18.02 -6.77 -7.58
CA ASP A 85 -19.37 -6.90 -8.13
C ASP A 85 -19.42 -7.72 -9.46
N THR A 86 -18.35 -7.69 -10.25
CA THR A 86 -18.28 -8.24 -11.62
C THR A 86 -16.85 -8.67 -12.00
N ASP A 87 -16.70 -9.40 -13.11
CA ASP A 87 -15.38 -9.68 -13.67
C ASP A 87 -14.82 -8.44 -14.40
N LEU A 88 -13.55 -8.11 -14.10
CA LEU A 88 -12.79 -7.12 -14.87
C LEU A 88 -12.48 -7.67 -16.27
N CYS A 89 -12.44 -6.80 -17.28
CA CYS A 89 -11.90 -7.21 -18.58
C CYS A 89 -10.37 -7.36 -18.51
N ASP A 90 -9.76 -7.93 -19.56
CA ASP A 90 -8.31 -8.17 -19.60
C ASP A 90 -7.49 -6.89 -19.38
N ASP A 91 -7.85 -5.79 -20.06
CA ASP A 91 -7.16 -4.50 -19.90
C ASP A 91 -7.31 -3.93 -18.48
N GLU A 92 -8.50 -4.04 -17.89
CA GLU A 92 -8.78 -3.61 -16.52
C GLU A 92 -8.04 -4.46 -15.48
N THR A 93 -7.87 -5.75 -15.76
CA THR A 93 -7.11 -6.66 -14.91
C THR A 93 -5.65 -6.26 -14.89
N VAL A 94 -5.05 -6.03 -16.06
CA VAL A 94 -3.66 -5.55 -16.17
C VAL A 94 -3.49 -4.20 -15.49
N GLU A 95 -4.44 -3.28 -15.67
CA GLU A 95 -4.42 -1.97 -14.99
C GLU A 95 -4.48 -2.12 -13.46
N TYR A 96 -5.36 -3.00 -12.96
CA TYR A 96 -5.48 -3.28 -11.53
C TYR A 96 -4.19 -3.90 -10.95
N GLU A 97 -3.60 -4.87 -11.63
CA GLU A 97 -2.33 -5.49 -11.23
C GLU A 97 -1.16 -4.48 -11.21
N ASN A 98 -1.14 -3.54 -12.15
CA ASN A 98 -0.17 -2.44 -12.15
C ASN A 98 -0.34 -1.54 -10.92
N PHE A 99 -1.58 -1.23 -10.51
CA PHE A 99 -1.81 -0.49 -9.26
C PHE A 99 -1.35 -1.27 -8.03
N LEU A 100 -1.57 -2.59 -7.97
CA LEU A 100 -1.08 -3.42 -6.87
C LEU A 100 0.44 -3.41 -6.78
N THR A 101 1.13 -3.54 -7.91
CA THR A 101 2.59 -3.45 -7.98
C THR A 101 3.09 -2.10 -7.48
N LYS A 102 2.49 -1.00 -7.96
CA LYS A 102 2.84 0.36 -7.52
C LYS A 102 2.60 0.58 -6.03
N LEU A 103 1.48 0.09 -5.50
CA LEU A 103 1.16 0.17 -4.06
C LEU A 103 2.14 -0.63 -3.21
N ALA A 104 2.62 -1.78 -3.71
CA ALA A 104 3.65 -2.57 -3.05
C ALA A 104 4.99 -1.80 -3.01
N GLU A 105 5.43 -1.23 -4.13
CA GLU A 105 6.65 -0.41 -4.20
C GLU A 105 6.60 0.79 -3.23
N MET A 106 5.48 1.52 -3.23
CA MET A 106 5.27 2.65 -2.31
C MET A 106 5.32 2.18 -0.85
N SER A 107 4.76 1.00 -0.56
CA SER A 107 4.79 0.43 0.79
C SER A 107 6.20 0.11 1.25
N VAL A 108 7.06 -0.41 0.36
CA VAL A 108 8.47 -0.66 0.67
C VAL A 108 9.21 0.63 0.96
N LYS A 109 9.12 1.62 0.06
CA LYS A 109 9.74 2.94 0.25
C LYS A 109 9.33 3.60 1.56
N ARG A 110 8.03 3.48 1.90
CA ARG A 110 7.52 4.00 3.17
C ARG A 110 8.15 3.29 4.38
N LEU A 111 8.33 1.97 4.32
CA LEU A 111 8.95 1.21 5.40
C LEU A 111 10.43 1.57 5.58
N GLU A 112 11.17 1.73 4.50
CA GLU A 112 12.58 2.17 4.53
C GLU A 112 12.73 3.57 5.14
N ALA A 113 11.83 4.49 4.81
CA ALA A 113 11.85 5.81 5.46
C ALA A 113 11.43 5.74 6.94
N LEU A 114 10.53 4.81 7.29
CA LEU A 114 10.10 4.64 8.67
C LEU A 114 11.21 4.04 9.55
N THR A 115 12.05 3.15 9.02
CA THR A 115 13.20 2.61 9.79
C THR A 115 14.19 3.70 10.17
N ILE A 116 14.40 4.71 9.31
CA ILE A 116 15.23 5.88 9.63
C ILE A 116 14.67 6.60 10.87
N LEU A 117 13.38 6.94 10.89
CA LEU A 117 12.76 7.64 12.02
C LEU A 117 12.73 6.79 13.30
N VAL A 118 12.40 5.50 13.18
CA VAL A 118 12.46 4.55 14.31
C VAL A 118 13.86 4.54 14.92
N HIS A 119 14.89 4.49 14.09
CA HIS A 119 16.26 4.46 14.57
C HIS A 119 16.69 5.78 15.23
N ARG A 120 16.33 6.93 14.64
CA ARG A 120 16.71 8.25 15.15
C ARG A 120 15.99 8.60 16.44
N TRP A 121 14.68 8.37 16.48
CA TRP A 121 13.84 8.78 17.60
C TRP A 121 13.74 7.72 18.69
N LYS A 122 14.22 6.49 18.43
CA LYS A 122 14.13 5.34 19.34
C LYS A 122 12.68 5.06 19.79
N LYS A 123 11.73 5.36 18.91
CA LYS A 123 10.29 5.13 19.11
C LYS A 123 9.81 3.99 18.23
N PRO A 124 8.81 3.21 18.66
CA PRO A 124 8.21 2.20 17.80
C PRO A 124 7.50 2.86 16.61
N ALA A 125 7.55 2.18 15.45
CA ALA A 125 6.91 2.62 14.21
C ALA A 125 5.43 2.98 14.41
N SER A 126 4.70 2.21 15.24
CA SER A 126 3.29 2.45 15.54
C SER A 126 3.04 3.80 16.21
N GLU A 127 3.92 4.23 17.11
CA GLU A 127 3.83 5.53 17.77
C GLU A 127 4.10 6.66 16.78
N ILE A 128 5.15 6.53 15.97
CA ILE A 128 5.50 7.50 14.92
C ILE A 128 4.35 7.66 13.91
N LEU A 129 3.77 6.55 13.43
CA LEU A 129 2.67 6.61 12.49
C LEU A 129 1.43 7.29 13.10
N SER A 130 1.16 7.04 14.39
CA SER A 130 0.02 7.65 15.06
C SER A 130 0.20 9.13 15.37
N GLU A 131 1.38 9.52 15.84
CA GLU A 131 1.69 10.91 16.21
C GLU A 131 1.59 11.85 15.00
N TYR A 132 1.94 11.35 13.81
CA TYR A 132 1.98 12.14 12.58
C TYR A 132 0.80 11.88 11.63
N GLY A 133 -0.21 11.13 12.07
CA GLY A 133 -1.39 10.82 11.25
C GLY A 133 -1.05 10.07 9.96
N LEU A 134 0.01 9.28 9.97
CA LEU A 134 0.50 8.48 8.84
C LEU A 134 -0.15 7.10 8.82
N HIS A 135 -1.30 6.97 9.48
CA HIS A 135 -2.05 5.73 9.54
C HIS A 135 -2.43 5.28 8.13
N ILE A 136 -2.12 4.01 7.92
CA ILE A 136 -2.34 3.34 6.66
C ILE A 136 -3.68 2.65 6.80
N SER A 137 -4.64 3.13 6.05
CA SER A 137 -5.70 2.26 5.62
C SER A 137 -5.91 2.58 4.15
N GLN A 138 -5.35 1.72 3.31
CA GLN A 138 -5.77 1.61 1.91
C GLN A 138 -7.20 1.03 1.81
N HIS A 139 -7.85 0.86 2.97
CA HIS A 139 -9.20 0.38 3.21
C HIS A 139 -10.05 1.42 3.94
N ASP A 140 -9.50 2.59 4.30
CA ASP A 140 -10.36 3.71 4.68
C ASP A 140 -11.04 4.12 3.40
N GLU A 141 -12.33 3.80 3.32
CA GLU A 141 -13.18 4.20 2.23
C GLU A 141 -12.95 5.68 1.98
N PRO A 142 -12.47 6.06 0.79
CA PRO A 142 -12.29 7.47 0.50
C PRO A 142 -13.63 8.18 0.54
N ASP A 143 -13.64 9.50 0.78
CA ASP A 143 -14.88 10.29 0.84
C ASP A 143 -15.76 10.18 -0.42
N TYR A 144 -15.20 9.68 -1.52
CA TYR A 144 -15.87 9.42 -2.80
C TYR A 144 -16.30 7.96 -3.02
N TYR A 145 -16.09 7.04 -2.06
CA TYR A 145 -16.44 5.62 -2.16
C TYR A 145 -17.92 5.43 -2.53
N GLU A 146 -18.81 6.05 -1.76
CA GLU A 146 -20.26 5.94 -1.95
C GLU A 146 -20.69 6.40 -3.36
N SER A 147 -20.00 7.42 -3.91
CA SER A 147 -20.27 7.91 -5.25
C SER A 147 -19.84 6.92 -6.33
N ILE A 148 -18.71 6.24 -6.15
CA ILE A 148 -18.23 5.20 -7.08
C ILE A 148 -19.13 3.96 -7.01
N SER A 149 -19.47 3.52 -5.79
CA SER A 149 -20.34 2.36 -5.58
C SER A 149 -21.69 2.54 -6.25
N GLN A 150 -22.34 3.71 -6.10
CA GLN A 150 -23.61 4.01 -6.75
C GLN A 150 -23.51 4.03 -8.29
N LEU A 151 -22.41 4.56 -8.84
CA LEU A 151 -22.19 4.61 -10.28
C LEU A 151 -22.09 3.19 -10.86
N ILE A 152 -21.25 2.32 -10.27
CA ILE A 152 -21.07 0.94 -10.72
C ILE A 152 -22.39 0.18 -10.67
N HIS A 153 -23.13 0.24 -9.55
CA HIS A 153 -24.44 -0.42 -9.44
C HIS A 153 -25.46 0.07 -10.49
N SER A 154 -25.38 1.35 -10.88
CA SER A 154 -26.25 1.91 -11.91
C SER A 154 -25.88 1.45 -13.33
N GLU A 155 -24.59 1.24 -13.60
CA GLU A 155 -24.09 0.72 -14.87
C GLU A 155 -24.41 -0.77 -15.02
N THR A 156 -24.23 -1.58 -13.97
CA THR A 156 -24.60 -3.00 -13.94
C THR A 156 -26.09 -3.18 -14.25
N LYS A 157 -26.97 -2.41 -13.59
CA LYS A 157 -28.41 -2.43 -13.89
C LYS A 157 -28.73 -2.06 -15.33
N ARG A 158 -28.07 -1.04 -15.91
CA ARG A 158 -28.32 -0.65 -17.32
C ARG A 158 -27.90 -1.73 -18.31
N GLN A 159 -26.82 -2.46 -18.04
CA GLN A 159 -26.39 -3.56 -18.90
C GLN A 159 -27.36 -4.75 -18.86
N GLU A 160 -28.00 -5.01 -17.71
CA GLU A 160 -29.04 -6.03 -17.59
C GLU A 160 -30.31 -5.67 -18.39
N TYR A 161 -30.76 -4.41 -18.34
CA TYR A 161 -31.94 -3.96 -19.10
C TYR A 161 -31.74 -3.87 -20.62
N SER A 162 -30.49 -3.83 -21.10
CA SER A 162 -30.20 -3.79 -22.55
C SER A 162 -30.09 -5.19 -23.19
N LYS A 163 -30.15 -6.26 -22.39
CA LYS A 163 -30.07 -7.67 -22.87
C LYS A 163 -31.42 -8.39 -22.84
N GLY A 164 -32.50 -7.74 -22.42
CA GLY A 164 -33.88 -8.27 -22.42
C GLY A 164 -34.73 -7.64 -23.50
#